data_AF-A0AB34CBQ9-F1
#
_entry.id   AF-A0AB34CBQ9-F1
#
_cell.length_a   1.000
_cell.length_b   1.000
_cell.length_c   1.000
_cell.angle_alpha   90.00
_cell.angle_beta   90.00
_cell.angle_gamma   90.00
#
_symmetry.space_group_name_H-M   'P 1'
#
loop_
_entity.id
_entity.type
_entity.pdbx_description
1 polymer ?
#
loop_
_entity_poly.entity_id
_entity_poly.type
_entity_poly.pdbx_seq_one_letter_code
_entity_poly.pdbx_strand_id
1 'polypeptide(L)'
;MAKGLAERNNAELTLVKKEAEKKRQQHTLDGLKSIINAATTTQWLKHVIRLALVSLQHREDIVTWLKSTVNMDKNTLTVSPGKTLGMKNRFT
;
A
#
# COMPACT_ATOMS: atom_id res chain seq x y z
N MET A 1 20.78 -24.00 2.75
CA MET A 1 20.96 -25.45 2.52
C MET A 1 19.82 -26.20 3.18
N ALA A 2 19.17 -27.13 2.49
CA ALA A 2 18.08 -27.92 3.06
C ALA A 2 18.64 -28.86 4.15
N LYS A 3 18.00 -28.93 5.32
CA LYS A 3 18.46 -29.72 6.48
C LYS A 3 18.25 -31.24 6.32
N GLY A 4 17.76 -31.72 5.17
CA GLY A 4 17.57 -33.16 4.91
C GLY A 4 16.55 -33.86 5.82
N LEU A 5 15.64 -33.11 6.46
CA LEU A 5 14.71 -33.63 7.48
C LEU A 5 13.56 -34.48 6.90
N ALA A 6 13.40 -34.48 5.58
CA ALA A 6 12.41 -35.29 4.88
C ALA A 6 12.95 -35.65 3.49
N GLU A 7 12.66 -36.86 3.03
CA GLU A 7 13.09 -37.36 1.71
C GLU A 7 12.36 -36.68 0.54
N ARG A 8 11.14 -36.15 0.79
CA ARG A 8 10.32 -35.49 -0.24
C ARG A 8 9.51 -34.33 0.32
N ASN A 9 9.32 -33.30 -0.50
CA ASN A 9 8.39 -32.21 -0.23
C ASN A 9 6.97 -32.57 -0.72
N ASN A 10 6.12 -33.04 0.20
CA ASN A 10 4.74 -33.42 -0.15
C ASN A 10 3.87 -32.23 -0.57
N ALA A 11 4.25 -30.99 -0.25
CA ALA A 11 3.51 -29.80 -0.69
C ALA A 11 3.59 -29.58 -2.21
N GLU A 12 4.70 -29.96 -2.84
CA GLU A 12 4.87 -29.90 -4.31
C GLU A 12 3.91 -30.84 -5.06
N LEU A 13 3.38 -31.85 -4.37
CA LEU A 13 2.44 -32.82 -4.93
C LEU A 13 1.00 -32.38 -4.83
N THR A 14 0.74 -31.32 -4.07
CA THR A 14 -0.60 -30.77 -3.88
C THR A 14 -0.94 -29.82 -5.02
N LEU A 15 -2.22 -29.78 -5.38
CA LEU A 15 -2.72 -28.83 -6.37
C LEU A 15 -2.55 -27.40 -5.84
N VAL A 16 -1.90 -26.54 -6.62
CA VAL A 16 -1.81 -25.11 -6.29
C VAL A 16 -3.20 -24.50 -6.39
N LYS A 17 -3.67 -23.91 -5.30
CA LYS A 17 -4.97 -23.23 -5.27
C LYS A 17 -4.96 -22.12 -6.33
N LYS A 18 -5.90 -22.18 -7.27
CA LYS A 18 -6.13 -21.09 -8.22
C LYS A 18 -6.46 -19.83 -7.41
N GLU A 19 -5.69 -18.77 -7.64
CA GLU A 19 -5.96 -17.48 -7.01
C GLU A 19 -7.39 -17.06 -7.38
N ALA A 20 -8.18 -16.79 -6.34
CA ALA A 20 -9.55 -16.34 -6.56
C ALA A 20 -9.53 -14.96 -7.22
N GLU A 21 -10.52 -14.70 -8.07
CA GLU A 21 -10.66 -13.40 -8.70
C GLU A 21 -10.76 -12.29 -7.65
N LYS A 22 -10.03 -11.20 -7.89
CA LYS A 22 -9.95 -10.08 -6.97
C LYS A 22 -11.29 -9.36 -6.92
N LYS A 23 -12.02 -9.55 -5.82
CA LYS A 23 -13.36 -8.98 -5.61
C LYS A 23 -13.39 -7.48 -5.35
N ARG A 24 -12.25 -6.86 -5.01
CA ARG A 24 -12.20 -5.43 -4.65
C ARG A 24 -12.37 -4.57 -5.91
N GLN A 25 -13.46 -3.81 -5.96
CA GLN A 25 -13.71 -2.83 -7.01
C GLN A 25 -12.74 -1.65 -6.92
N GLN A 26 -12.38 -1.11 -8.08
CA GLN A 26 -11.59 0.11 -8.18
C GLN A 26 -12.45 1.35 -7.91
N HIS A 27 -11.84 2.41 -7.39
CA HIS A 27 -12.53 3.68 -7.22
C HIS A 27 -12.57 4.43 -8.56
N THR A 28 -13.72 5.04 -8.86
CA THR A 28 -13.87 5.99 -9.97
C THR A 28 -13.72 7.42 -9.47
N LEU A 29 -13.47 8.37 -10.39
CA LEU A 29 -13.39 9.79 -10.04
C LEU A 29 -14.69 10.29 -9.39
N ASP A 30 -15.85 9.91 -9.93
CA ASP A 30 -17.15 10.34 -9.41
C ASP A 30 -17.44 9.70 -8.05
N GLY A 31 -17.08 8.42 -7.87
CA GLY A 31 -17.15 7.77 -6.56
C GLY A 31 -16.22 8.40 -5.52
N LEU A 32 -15.05 8.90 -5.94
CA LEU A 32 -14.16 9.64 -5.05
C LEU A 32 -14.76 11.00 -4.66
N LYS A 33 -15.34 11.74 -5.62
CA LYS A 33 -15.99 13.03 -5.37
C LYS A 33 -17.16 12.88 -4.40
N SER A 34 -17.97 11.83 -4.55
CA SER A 34 -19.09 11.59 -3.63
C SER A 34 -18.60 11.33 -2.20
N ILE A 35 -17.50 10.58 -2.02
CA ILE A 35 -16.87 10.38 -0.72
C ILE A 35 -16.35 11.69 -0.13
N ILE A 36 -15.62 12.50 -0.91
CA ILE A 36 -15.02 13.76 -0.42
C ILE A 36 -16.10 14.80 -0.05
N ASN A 37 -17.19 14.84 -0.81
CA ASN A 37 -18.27 15.81 -0.65
C ASN A 37 -19.32 15.37 0.37
N ALA A 38 -19.30 14.12 0.83
CA ALA A 38 -20.21 13.65 1.87
C ALA A 38 -20.05 14.47 3.16
N ALA A 39 -21.19 14.81 3.79
CA ALA A 39 -21.21 15.57 5.05
C ALA A 39 -20.54 14.83 6.20
N THR A 40 -20.48 13.49 6.12
CA THR A 40 -19.83 12.62 7.10
C THR A 40 -18.30 12.62 6.99
N THR A 41 -17.75 13.11 5.89
CA THR A 41 -16.30 13.12 5.65
C THR A 41 -15.66 14.31 6.35
N THR A 42 -14.92 14.03 7.42
CA THR A 42 -14.19 15.04 8.19
C THR A 42 -13.05 15.68 7.39
N GLN A 43 -12.67 16.90 7.76
CA GLN A 43 -11.63 17.64 7.04
C GLN A 43 -10.27 16.92 7.02
N TRP A 44 -9.88 16.28 8.13
CA TRP A 44 -8.62 15.53 8.20
C TRP A 44 -8.62 14.37 7.20
N LEU A 45 -9.76 13.68 7.02
CA LEU A 45 -9.88 12.57 6.08
C LEU A 45 -9.77 13.06 4.63
N LYS A 46 -10.35 14.23 4.32
CA LYS A 46 -10.17 14.86 3.00
C LYS A 46 -8.70 15.17 2.71
N HIS A 47 -7.95 15.66 3.70
CA HIS A 47 -6.52 15.92 3.55
C HIS A 47 -5.72 14.62 3.35
N VAL A 48 -6.01 13.57 4.13
CA VAL A 48 -5.34 12.27 3.99
C VAL A 48 -5.62 11.65 2.62
N ILE A 49 -6.85 11.73 2.12
CA ILE A 49 -7.20 11.25 0.76
C ILE A 49 -6.39 11.99 -0.30
N ARG A 50 -6.30 13.32 -0.23
CA ARG A 50 -5.50 14.12 -1.16
C ARG A 50 -4.02 13.74 -1.11
N LEU A 51 -3.49 13.62 0.10
CA LEU A 51 -2.11 13.25 0.35
C LEU A 51 -1.78 11.84 -0.19
N ALA A 52 -2.69 10.88 -0.02
CA ALA A 52 -2.56 9.53 -0.58
C ALA A 52 -2.56 9.53 -2.11
N LEU A 53 -3.41 10.35 -2.75
CA LEU A 53 -3.48 10.46 -4.21
C LEU A 53 -2.25 11.15 -4.81
N VAL A 54 -1.69 12.14 -4.11
CA VAL A 54 -0.50 12.86 -4.58
C VAL A 54 0.78 12.04 -4.36
N SER A 55 0.89 11.36 -3.23
CA SER A 55 2.11 10.62 -2.85
C SER A 55 2.15 9.16 -3.32
N LEU A 56 0.99 8.59 -3.63
CA LEU A 56 0.79 7.17 -3.98
C LEU A 56 1.33 6.19 -2.94
N GLN A 57 1.40 6.60 -1.67
CA GLN A 57 1.92 5.77 -0.58
C GLN A 57 0.85 4.90 0.05
N HIS A 58 1.25 3.84 0.74
CA HIS A 58 0.31 3.00 1.47
C HIS A 58 -0.27 3.77 2.66
N ARG A 59 -1.51 3.41 3.04
CA ARG A 59 -2.20 4.03 4.19
C ARG A 59 -1.37 3.94 5.48
N GLU A 60 -0.67 2.82 5.66
CA GLU A 60 0.14 2.54 6.85
C GLU A 60 1.36 3.45 6.92
N ASP A 61 2.00 3.74 5.79
CA ASP A 61 3.12 4.67 5.73
C ASP A 61 2.66 6.10 6.02
N ILE A 62 1.55 6.55 5.41
CA ILE A 62 1.02 7.91 5.56
C ILE A 62 0.74 8.28 7.02
N VAL A 63 0.17 7.35 7.80
CA VAL A 63 -0.18 7.60 9.21
C VAL A 63 1.05 7.78 10.09
N THR A 64 2.22 7.29 9.66
CA THR A 64 3.47 7.38 10.42
C THR A 64 4.27 8.66 10.14
N TRP A 65 3.80 9.52 9.24
CA TRP A 65 4.57 10.71 8.86
C TRP A 65 4.62 11.74 9.97
N LEU A 66 5.85 12.11 10.30
CA LEU A 66 6.12 13.20 11.23
C LEU A 66 6.19 14.52 10.46
N LYS A 67 5.74 15.60 11.08
CA LYS A 67 5.83 16.94 10.47
C LYS A 67 7.27 17.33 10.09
N SER A 68 8.26 16.79 10.81
CA SER A 68 9.68 17.01 10.55
C SER A 68 10.21 16.40 9.24
N THR A 69 9.49 15.46 8.62
CA THR A 69 9.91 14.86 7.34
C THR A 69 9.53 15.70 6.14
N VAL A 70 8.72 16.75 6.35
CA VAL A 70 8.30 17.71 5.32
C VAL A 70 9.31 18.85 5.25
N ASN A 71 9.90 19.05 4.08
CA ASN A 71 10.70 20.23 3.77
C ASN A 71 9.87 21.18 2.89
N MET A 72 9.32 22.22 3.50
CA MET A 72 8.47 23.20 2.82
C MET A 72 9.25 24.07 1.83
N ASP A 73 10.50 24.41 2.13
CA ASP A 73 11.33 25.25 1.25
C ASP A 73 11.63 24.56 -0.08
N LYS A 74 11.86 23.24 -0.02
CA LYS A 74 12.13 22.41 -1.19
C LYS A 74 10.88 21.76 -1.77
N ASN A 75 9.71 21.95 -1.16
CA ASN A 75 8.47 21.24 -1.48
C ASN A 75 8.68 19.71 -1.60
N THR A 76 9.46 19.12 -0.70
CA THR A 76 9.77 17.69 -0.69
C THR A 76 9.32 17.04 0.61
N LEU A 77 8.98 15.76 0.52
CA LEU A 77 8.65 14.93 1.66
C LEU A 77 9.52 13.68 1.63
N THR A 78 10.18 13.39 2.75
CA THR A 78 10.95 12.15 2.90
C THR A 78 10.05 11.06 3.47
N VAL A 79 9.92 9.94 2.75
CA VAL A 79 9.08 8.81 3.14
C VAL A 79 9.93 7.55 3.17
N SER A 80 9.83 6.78 4.26
CA SER A 80 10.39 5.43 4.33
C SER A 80 9.27 4.42 4.06
N PRO A 81 9.29 3.68 2.93
CA PRO A 81 8.27 2.69 2.64
C PRO A 81 8.45 1.49 3.58
N GLY A 82 7.52 1.27 4.51
CA GLY A 82 7.66 0.22 5.52
C GLY A 82 7.60 -1.19 4.91
N LYS A 83 6.58 -1.44 4.07
CA LYS A 83 6.31 -2.78 3.51
C LYS A 83 7.32 -3.22 2.44
N THR A 84 7.89 -2.26 1.72
CA THR A 84 8.76 -2.53 0.57
C THR A 84 10.24 -2.41 0.94
N LEU A 85 10.58 -2.01 2.17
CA LEU A 85 11.95 -1.94 2.65
C LEU A 85 12.60 -3.33 2.54
N GLY A 86 13.56 -3.48 1.63
CA GLY A 86 14.28 -4.74 1.40
C GLY A 86 13.72 -5.64 0.29
N MET A 87 12.63 -5.27 -0.39
CA MET A 87 12.26 -5.95 -1.63
C MET A 87 13.19 -5.50 -2.76
N LYS A 88 14.07 -6.40 -3.23
CA LYS A 88 14.84 -6.16 -4.47
C LYS A 88 13.86 -5.90 -5.62
N ASN A 89 14.10 -4.86 -6.40
CA ASN A 89 13.37 -4.59 -7.63
C ASN A 89 13.30 -5.87 -8.47
N ARG A 90 12.08 -6.36 -8.72
CA ARG A 90 11.84 -7.60 -9.45
C ARG A 90 11.77 -7.37 -10.98
N PHE A 91 12.23 -6.20 -11.44
CA PHE A 91 12.11 -5.69 -12.82
C PHE A 91 13.46 -5.28 -13.45
N THR A 92 14.57 -5.83 -12.96
CA THR A 92 15.88 -5.80 -13.62
C THR A 92 16.41 -7.21 -13.67
#